data_AF-A0A6B9F9U5-F1
#
_entry.id   AF-A0A6B9F9U5-F1
#
_cell.length_a   1.000
_cell.length_b   1.000
_cell.length_c   1.000
_cell.angle_alpha   90.00
_cell.angle_beta   90.00
_cell.angle_gamma   90.00
#
_symmetry.space_group_name_H-M   'P 1'
#
loop_
_entity.id
_entity.type
_entity.pdbx_description
1 polymer ?
#
loop_
_entity_poly.entity_id
_entity_poly.type
_entity_poly.pdbx_seq_one_letter_code
_entity_poly.pdbx_strand_id
1 'polypeptide(L)'
;MKRPLTTSFSAPPAPEPPAAPERPPVPSWREVAPVVAALVMTLEAIEAGPKAGPAMRAHRSALRRQGEAAAALGGTDAMDAALHQVADADPARAAQRLAFIRDAWTGLPGWTP
;
A
#
# COMPACT_ATOMS: atom_id res chain seq x y z
N MET A 1 47.84 41.31 -41.54
CA MET A 1 47.04 40.07 -41.50
C MET A 1 46.35 39.96 -40.15
N LYS A 2 45.02 40.13 -40.07
CA LYS A 2 44.22 39.85 -38.87
C LYS A 2 43.00 39.04 -39.32
N ARG A 3 42.86 37.82 -38.79
CA ARG A 3 41.82 36.84 -39.14
C ARG A 3 40.45 37.27 -38.58
N PRO A 4 39.32 36.90 -39.20
CA PRO A 4 38.00 37.35 -38.77
C PRO A 4 37.52 36.59 -37.52
N LEU A 5 36.73 37.27 -36.69
CA LEU A 5 36.01 36.69 -35.55
C LEU A 5 35.01 35.62 -36.03
N THR A 6 35.08 34.42 -35.44
CA THR A 6 34.04 33.40 -35.58
C THR A 6 32.96 33.65 -34.52
N THR A 7 31.78 34.05 -34.96
CA THR A 7 30.56 34.07 -34.14
C THR A 7 30.03 32.65 -34.04
N SER A 8 30.20 32.02 -32.87
CA SER A 8 29.57 30.73 -32.56
C SER A 8 28.06 30.94 -32.42
N PHE A 9 27.28 30.38 -33.35
CA PHE A 9 25.84 30.24 -33.18
C PHE A 9 25.58 29.06 -32.25
N SER A 10 25.18 29.34 -31.01
CA SER A 10 24.70 28.32 -30.08
C SER A 10 23.32 27.86 -30.54
N ALA A 11 23.17 26.57 -30.83
CA ALA A 11 21.88 25.97 -31.13
C ALA A 11 20.94 26.04 -29.90
N PRO A 12 19.62 26.22 -30.09
CA PRO A 12 18.67 26.17 -28.97
C PRO A 12 18.58 24.75 -28.38
N PRO A 13 18.39 24.61 -27.06
CA PRO A 13 18.23 23.31 -26.43
C PRO A 13 16.96 22.60 -26.96
N ALA A 14 17.08 21.29 -27.16
CA ALA A 14 15.95 20.45 -27.58
C ALA A 14 14.83 20.46 -26.50
N PRO A 15 13.55 20.38 -26.88
CA PRO A 15 12.45 20.29 -25.93
C PRO A 15 12.55 18.99 -25.13
N GLU A 16 12.51 19.11 -23.80
CA GLU A 16 12.48 17.97 -22.88
C GLU A 16 11.24 17.10 -23.14
N PRO A 17 11.38 15.76 -23.14
CA PRO A 17 10.22 14.88 -23.26
C PRO A 17 9.26 15.13 -22.09
N PRO A 18 7.93 15.06 -22.32
CA PRO A 18 6.95 15.29 -21.26
C PRO A 18 7.20 14.34 -20.09
N ALA A 19 7.34 14.91 -18.90
CA ALA A 19 7.52 14.18 -17.65
C ALA A 19 6.45 13.08 -17.55
N ALA A 20 6.88 11.83 -17.38
CA ALA A 20 5.97 10.72 -17.11
C ALA A 20 5.11 11.06 -15.88
N PRO A 21 3.83 10.63 -15.84
CA PRO A 21 2.98 10.90 -14.69
C PRO A 21 3.68 10.39 -13.42
N GLU A 22 3.93 11.32 -12.51
CA GLU A 22 4.60 11.11 -11.24
C GLU A 22 3.76 10.07 -10.47
N ARG A 23 4.30 8.85 -10.31
CA ARG A 23 3.66 7.86 -9.44
C ARG A 23 3.57 8.49 -8.05
N PRO A 24 2.40 8.43 -7.38
CA PRO A 24 2.30 8.94 -6.02
C PRO A 24 3.37 8.28 -5.14
N PRO A 25 3.93 9.01 -4.17
CA PRO A 25 4.97 8.48 -3.30
C PRO A 25 4.45 7.21 -2.60
N VAL A 26 5.29 6.18 -2.54
CA VAL A 26 4.99 4.97 -1.78
C VAL A 26 4.75 5.37 -0.32
N PRO A 27 3.60 5.01 0.28
CA PRO A 27 3.32 5.39 1.65
C PRO A 27 4.37 4.79 2.59
N SER A 28 4.84 5.63 3.49
CA SER A 28 5.80 5.26 4.51
C SER A 28 5.19 4.27 5.50
N TRP A 29 6.05 3.50 6.17
CA TRP A 29 5.64 2.54 7.20
C TRP A 29 4.77 3.18 8.31
N ARG A 30 4.96 4.48 8.58
CA ARG A 30 4.20 5.25 9.58
C ARG A 30 2.79 5.55 9.12
N GLU A 31 2.58 5.78 7.83
CA GLU A 31 1.27 6.14 7.27
C GLU A 31 0.33 4.94 7.25
N VAL A 32 0.85 3.73 7.08
CA VAL A 32 0.06 2.49 7.17
C VAL A 32 -0.10 1.96 8.61
N ALA A 33 0.68 2.47 9.58
CA ALA A 33 0.66 1.98 10.96
C ALA A 33 -0.74 2.00 11.64
N PRO A 34 -1.61 3.02 11.43
CA PRO A 34 -2.96 3.00 11.99
C PRO A 34 -3.83 1.86 11.42
N VAL A 35 -3.67 1.56 10.12
CA VAL A 35 -4.36 0.44 9.46
C VAL A 35 -3.89 -0.88 10.06
N VAL A 36 -2.56 -1.04 10.23
CA VAL A 36 -1.95 -2.23 10.84
C VAL A 36 -2.48 -2.44 12.26
N ALA A 37 -2.52 -1.41 13.08
CA ALA A 37 -3.05 -1.49 14.44
C ALA A 37 -4.52 -1.96 14.47
N ALA A 38 -5.37 -1.39 13.60
CA ALA A 38 -6.77 -1.79 13.50
C ALA A 38 -6.96 -3.23 13.00
N LEU A 39 -6.11 -3.69 12.08
CA LEU A 39 -6.08 -5.09 11.62
C LEU A 39 -5.72 -6.03 12.78
N VAL A 40 -4.63 -5.74 13.50
CA VAL A 40 -4.18 -6.56 14.64
C VAL A 40 -5.26 -6.65 15.72
N MET A 41 -5.87 -5.52 16.10
CA MET A 41 -6.97 -5.52 17.08
C MET A 41 -8.16 -6.38 16.63
N THR A 42 -8.52 -6.31 15.34
CA THR A 42 -9.63 -7.12 14.80
C THR A 42 -9.28 -8.61 14.79
N LEU A 43 -8.04 -8.95 14.47
CA LEU A 43 -7.54 -10.33 14.47
C LEU A 43 -7.51 -10.91 15.89
N GLU A 44 -7.06 -10.13 16.88
CA GLU A 44 -7.11 -10.55 18.29
C GLU A 44 -8.54 -10.80 18.76
N ALA A 45 -9.50 -9.97 18.33
CA ALA A 45 -10.91 -10.20 18.63
C ALA A 45 -11.46 -11.49 17.97
N ILE A 46 -11.06 -11.77 16.73
CA ILE A 46 -11.39 -13.05 16.04
C ILE A 46 -10.77 -14.23 16.80
N GLU A 47 -9.55 -14.09 17.30
CA GLU A 47 -8.80 -15.12 18.01
C GLU A 47 -9.45 -15.47 19.35
N ALA A 48 -9.88 -14.46 20.11
CA ALA A 48 -10.56 -14.64 21.40
C ALA A 48 -12.05 -14.98 21.26
N GLY A 49 -12.68 -14.62 20.14
CA GLY A 49 -14.12 -14.70 19.95
C GLY A 49 -14.63 -15.97 19.26
N PRO A 50 -15.97 -16.06 19.10
CA PRO A 50 -16.61 -17.16 18.39
C PRO A 50 -16.19 -17.20 16.91
N LYS A 51 -15.86 -18.39 16.40
CA LYS A 51 -15.33 -18.60 15.05
C LYS A 51 -16.38 -18.55 13.94
N ALA A 52 -17.66 -18.36 14.28
CA ALA A 52 -18.76 -18.34 13.34
C ALA A 52 -19.89 -17.40 13.78
N GLY A 53 -20.79 -17.09 12.84
CA GLY A 53 -21.99 -16.30 13.11
C GLY A 53 -21.85 -14.80 12.80
N PRO A 54 -22.81 -13.97 13.26
CA PRO A 54 -22.87 -12.54 12.93
C PRO A 54 -21.61 -11.76 13.31
N ALA A 55 -20.99 -12.09 14.45
CA ALA A 55 -19.75 -11.45 14.90
C ALA A 55 -18.61 -11.62 13.89
N MET A 56 -18.42 -12.84 13.37
CA MET A 56 -17.39 -13.11 12.36
C MET A 56 -17.61 -12.30 11.07
N ARG A 57 -18.88 -12.12 10.64
CA ARG A 57 -19.19 -11.27 9.48
C ARG A 57 -18.81 -9.81 9.74
N ALA A 58 -19.08 -9.30 10.95
CA ALA A 58 -18.70 -7.94 11.34
C ALA A 58 -17.16 -7.77 11.34
N HIS A 59 -16.42 -8.75 11.84
CA HIS A 59 -14.96 -8.74 11.79
C HIS A 59 -14.43 -8.77 10.35
N ARG A 60 -14.97 -9.63 9.47
CA ARG A 60 -14.61 -9.66 8.05
C ARG A 60 -14.86 -8.29 7.39
N SER A 61 -15.99 -7.66 7.66
CA SER A 61 -16.29 -6.31 7.17
C SER A 61 -15.32 -5.26 7.71
N ALA A 62 -14.90 -5.37 8.97
CA ALA A 62 -13.90 -4.48 9.55
C ALA A 62 -12.54 -4.66 8.86
N LEU A 63 -12.06 -5.89 8.68
CA LEU A 63 -10.83 -6.20 7.93
C LEU A 63 -10.90 -5.64 6.50
N ARG A 64 -12.03 -5.79 5.81
CA ARG A 64 -12.23 -5.24 4.47
C ARG A 64 -12.10 -3.72 4.42
N ARG A 65 -12.75 -2.99 5.34
CA ARG A 65 -12.63 -1.52 5.41
C ARG A 65 -11.20 -1.05 5.64
N GLN A 66 -10.41 -1.80 6.40
CA GLN A 66 -8.99 -1.50 6.57
C GLN A 66 -8.21 -1.71 5.25
N GLY A 67 -8.57 -2.72 4.46
CA GLY A 67 -8.00 -2.90 3.12
C GLY A 67 -8.38 -1.78 2.15
N GLU A 68 -9.63 -1.30 2.19
CA GLU A 68 -10.08 -0.13 1.42
C GLU A 68 -9.32 1.14 1.83
N ALA A 69 -9.08 1.34 3.13
CA ALA A 69 -8.27 2.45 3.62
C ALA A 69 -6.80 2.34 3.16
N ALA A 70 -6.19 1.15 3.22
CA ALA A 70 -4.85 0.94 2.68
C ALA A 70 -4.79 1.22 1.17
N ALA A 71 -5.73 0.68 0.40
CA ALA A 71 -5.82 0.91 -1.04
C ALA A 71 -5.98 2.40 -1.38
N ALA A 72 -6.74 3.15 -0.58
CA ALA A 72 -6.88 4.60 -0.74
C ALA A 72 -5.61 5.38 -0.38
N LEU A 73 -4.81 4.89 0.57
CA LEU A 73 -3.56 5.52 0.99
C LEU A 73 -2.43 5.38 -0.04
N GLY A 74 -2.32 4.22 -0.69
CA GLY A 74 -1.26 4.01 -1.68
C GLY A 74 -1.41 2.73 -2.50
N GLY A 75 -2.64 2.29 -2.73
CA GLY A 75 -2.94 1.14 -3.57
C GLY A 75 -2.29 -0.15 -3.06
N THR A 76 -1.77 -0.93 -4.00
CA THR A 76 -1.14 -2.23 -3.74
C THR A 76 0.03 -2.13 -2.76
N ASP A 77 0.91 -1.14 -2.93
CA ASP A 77 2.11 -0.99 -2.09
C ASP A 77 1.75 -0.77 -0.61
N ALA A 78 0.70 0.00 -0.34
CA ALA A 78 0.19 0.22 1.01
C ALA A 78 -0.41 -1.05 1.62
N MET A 79 -1.14 -1.82 0.82
CA MET A 79 -1.73 -3.09 1.22
C MET A 79 -0.63 -4.12 1.55
N ASP A 80 0.40 -4.23 0.72
CA ASP A 80 1.54 -5.11 0.94
C ASP A 80 2.35 -4.68 2.18
N ALA A 81 2.61 -3.39 2.34
CA ALA A 81 3.30 -2.86 3.52
C ALA A 81 2.52 -3.18 4.81
N ALA A 82 1.18 -3.11 4.77
CA ALA A 82 0.34 -3.50 5.91
C ALA A 82 0.43 -5.00 6.20
N LEU A 83 0.41 -5.87 5.19
CA LEU A 83 0.57 -7.32 5.38
C LEU A 83 1.95 -7.66 5.98
N HIS A 84 3.02 -7.03 5.48
CA HIS A 84 4.36 -7.20 6.03
C HIS A 84 4.42 -6.81 7.51
N GLN A 85 3.90 -5.63 7.87
CA GLN A 85 3.90 -5.20 9.27
C GLN A 85 3.03 -6.09 10.18
N VAL A 86 1.90 -6.61 9.69
CA VAL A 86 1.08 -7.57 10.46
C VAL A 86 1.85 -8.88 10.68
N ALA A 87 2.58 -9.36 9.67
CA ALA A 87 3.39 -10.57 9.79
C ALA A 87 4.57 -10.38 10.76
N ASP A 88 5.23 -9.23 10.71
CA ASP A 88 6.35 -8.89 11.60
C ASP A 88 5.91 -8.70 13.05
N ALA A 89 4.69 -8.21 13.27
CA ALA A 89 4.14 -7.99 14.61
C ALA A 89 3.92 -9.31 15.40
N ASP A 90 3.57 -10.40 14.70
CA ASP A 90 3.48 -11.73 15.31
C ASP A 90 3.80 -12.83 14.29
N PRO A 91 5.09 -13.21 14.18
CA PRO A 91 5.53 -14.23 13.23
C PRO A 91 4.92 -15.61 13.49
N ALA A 92 4.56 -15.94 14.74
CA ALA A 92 4.02 -17.25 15.10
C ALA A 92 2.59 -17.43 14.58
N ARG A 93 1.81 -16.34 14.51
CA ARG A 93 0.43 -16.33 14.00
C ARG A 93 0.29 -15.73 12.60
N ALA A 94 1.38 -15.24 12.00
CA ALA A 94 1.38 -14.53 10.72
C ALA A 94 0.60 -15.29 9.63
N ALA A 95 0.89 -16.57 9.39
CA ALA A 95 0.21 -17.34 8.35
C ALA A 95 -1.31 -17.38 8.53
N GLN A 96 -1.80 -17.57 9.76
CA GLN A 96 -3.24 -17.60 10.05
C GLN A 96 -3.87 -16.20 9.90
N ARG A 97 -3.21 -15.16 10.44
CA ARG A 97 -3.69 -13.78 10.39
C ARG A 97 -3.77 -13.26 8.95
N LEU A 98 -2.74 -13.53 8.15
CA LEU A 98 -2.70 -13.16 6.73
C LEU A 98 -3.80 -13.88 5.94
N ALA A 99 -4.14 -15.12 6.27
CA ALA A 99 -5.23 -15.83 5.60
C ALA A 99 -6.59 -15.12 5.79
N PHE A 100 -6.90 -14.66 7.02
CA PHE A 100 -8.12 -13.89 7.27
C PHE A 100 -8.14 -12.55 6.52
N ILE A 101 -7.00 -11.86 6.46
CA ILE A 101 -6.90 -10.58 5.76
C ILE A 101 -7.09 -10.78 4.25
N ARG A 102 -6.35 -11.72 3.64
CA ARG A 102 -6.43 -12.03 2.20
C ARG A 102 -7.85 -12.40 1.76
N ASP A 103 -8.53 -13.22 2.56
CA ASP A 103 -9.92 -13.59 2.31
C ASP A 103 -10.86 -12.37 2.38
N ALA A 104 -10.67 -11.48 3.37
CA ALA A 104 -11.45 -10.25 3.49
C ALA A 104 -11.20 -9.23 2.36
N TRP A 105 -9.98 -9.20 1.81
CA TRP A 105 -9.52 -8.23 0.80
C TRP A 105 -9.76 -8.68 -0.64
N THR A 106 -10.28 -9.90 -0.83
CA THR A 106 -10.64 -10.40 -2.15
C THR A 106 -11.56 -9.41 -2.88
N GLY A 107 -11.19 -9.06 -4.12
CA GLY A 107 -11.92 -8.13 -4.97
C GLY A 107 -11.79 -6.66 -4.61
N LEU A 108 -10.86 -6.28 -3.72
CA LEU A 108 -10.53 -4.86 -3.50
C LEU A 108 -9.70 -4.29 -4.67
N PRO A 109 -9.86 -3.00 -5.01
CA PRO A 109 -9.01 -2.33 -5.99
C PRO A 109 -7.54 -2.38 -5.54
N GLY A 110 -6.64 -2.79 -6.44
CA GLY A 110 -5.21 -2.92 -6.11
C GLY A 110 -4.86 -4.20 -5.34
N TRP A 111 -5.82 -5.07 -5.02
CA TRP A 111 -5.54 -6.36 -4.41
C TRP A 111 -5.04 -7.37 -5.45
N THR A 112 -3.85 -7.94 -5.20
CA THR A 112 -3.32 -9.09 -5.93
C THR A 112 -3.08 -10.24 -4.95
N PRO A 113 -3.70 -11.42 -5.15
CA PRO A 113 -3.60 -12.55 -4.23
C PRO A 113 -2.22 -13.22 -4.22
#